data_AF-A0AAD3DNR8-F1
#
_entry.id   AF-A0AAD3DNR8-F1
#
_cell.length_a   1.000
_cell.length_b   1.000
_cell.length_c   1.000
_cell.angle_alpha   90.00
_cell.angle_beta   90.00
_cell.angle_gamma   90.00
#
_symmetry.space_group_name_H-M   'P 1'
#
loop_
_entity.id
_entity.type
_entity.pdbx_description
1 polymer ?
#
loop_
_entity_poly.entity_id
_entity_poly.type
_entity_poly.pdbx_seq_one_letter_code
_entity_poly.pdbx_strand_id
1 'polypeptide(L)'
;AGSRHSRSTFRSIVSSSKGAGAPPHDPSHVAVPLHEAWQALLEGFLPHLLAEAEGAAGWLLLWKGEEEAARGQGGARGGGRSGGGGGGKAGGKRHKKGRRRRRAAEEEEQEEEGEQEEEEEGAGEDLQPQQRRSLSRQGREVIAALLAGVDTEFMALADLAAKSQQVMCLPMMALATACIGALVTRGSVAAPLRAALATCHARLRGHFGRFVEAQRAAVDSYGSRLAAGGSVKSYHVINFVSQFALMAHHIEVMLSEGADALLSQLSGGVASAAATAAAAAAALATGGGGSDGEEGDEEENEEENEEEEEEEGARRRDVLLAAATWQVRPEVDALYGSLVGLMFGSLERIAGADAKHGDRFRAENYGYFVEAVRPLVRHVASLEPYMLQAEAKQEESIRRYVSAQLQYTNLGRLGEAVGRLEGLLALLAPREVAYQAGCSAGEMRALIAACGKDADKKIQKMYGRVRRHLGTSGLAFRVWERIYEELMNTYRRLEEQLGLCYPSLQLDPAPEQLAELFRSVVGPAAASP
;
A
#
# COMPACT_ATOMS: atom_id res chain seq x y z
N ALA A 1 1.85 20.74 -37.30
CA ALA A 1 0.44 21.20 -37.38
C ALA A 1 -0.48 20.34 -36.51
N GLY A 2 -0.39 18.99 -36.59
CA GLY A 2 -1.19 18.05 -35.79
C GLY A 2 -1.16 18.29 -34.27
N SER A 3 0.01 18.33 -33.63
CA SER A 3 0.20 18.73 -32.22
C SER A 3 -0.62 19.95 -31.76
N ARG A 4 -0.78 21.00 -32.59
CA ARG A 4 -1.63 22.17 -32.24
C ARG A 4 -3.12 21.86 -32.28
N HIS A 5 -3.56 20.95 -33.14
CA HIS A 5 -4.93 20.47 -33.25
C HIS A 5 -5.29 19.56 -32.06
N SER A 6 -4.43 18.60 -31.73
CA SER A 6 -4.63 17.69 -30.60
C SER A 6 -4.66 18.44 -29.25
N ARG A 7 -3.78 19.43 -29.06
CA ARG A 7 -3.84 20.39 -27.93
C ARG A 7 -5.11 21.25 -27.91
N SER A 8 -5.67 21.60 -29.08
CA SER A 8 -6.92 22.35 -29.17
C SER A 8 -8.11 21.50 -28.70
N THR A 9 -8.15 20.23 -29.07
CA THR A 9 -9.21 19.30 -28.64
C THR A 9 -9.16 19.06 -27.13
N PHE A 10 -7.98 18.80 -26.55
CA PHE A 10 -7.85 18.61 -25.09
C PHE A 10 -8.17 19.88 -24.30
N ARG A 11 -7.69 21.06 -24.75
CA ARG A 11 -8.13 22.34 -24.17
C ARG A 11 -9.64 22.55 -24.29
N SER A 12 -10.30 22.11 -25.36
CA SER A 12 -11.76 22.18 -25.45
C SER A 12 -12.45 21.31 -24.40
N ILE A 13 -11.92 20.12 -24.10
CA ILE A 13 -12.46 19.23 -23.06
C ILE A 13 -12.27 19.82 -21.66
N VAL A 14 -11.09 20.40 -21.38
CA VAL A 14 -10.75 20.98 -20.07
C VAL A 14 -11.29 22.41 -19.85
N SER A 15 -11.61 23.16 -20.91
CA SER A 15 -11.95 24.60 -20.84
C SER A 15 -13.26 25.03 -21.53
N SER A 16 -14.21 24.12 -21.73
CA SER A 16 -15.54 24.42 -22.29
C SER A 16 -16.46 25.23 -21.36
N SER A 17 -16.04 26.43 -20.95
CA SER A 17 -16.92 27.48 -20.40
C SER A 17 -16.36 28.91 -20.50
N LYS A 18 -15.44 29.22 -21.43
CA LYS A 18 -15.00 30.61 -21.71
C LYS A 18 -16.00 31.43 -22.54
N GLY A 19 -17.22 31.56 -22.02
CA GLY A 19 -18.11 32.67 -22.37
C GLY A 19 -17.68 33.93 -21.62
N ALA A 20 -17.60 35.07 -22.32
CA ALA A 20 -17.17 36.33 -21.72
C ALA A 20 -18.24 36.85 -20.72
N GLY A 21 -18.00 36.68 -19.42
CA GLY A 21 -18.86 37.21 -18.35
C GLY A 21 -19.08 36.30 -17.13
N ALA A 22 -18.52 35.09 -17.09
CA ALA A 22 -18.70 34.17 -15.96
C ALA A 22 -17.88 34.57 -14.70
N PRO A 23 -18.39 34.31 -13.47
CA PRO A 23 -17.69 34.54 -12.21
C PRO A 23 -16.42 33.66 -12.06
N PRO A 24 -15.52 33.95 -11.09
CA PRO A 24 -14.27 33.20 -10.90
C PRO A 24 -14.52 31.70 -10.74
N HIS A 25 -13.67 30.91 -11.39
CA HIS A 25 -13.73 29.44 -11.51
C HIS A 25 -14.29 28.74 -10.26
N ASP A 26 -15.48 28.16 -10.40
CA ASP A 26 -15.94 27.10 -9.51
C ASP A 26 -15.29 25.78 -9.99
N PRO A 27 -14.40 25.15 -9.21
CA PRO A 27 -13.72 23.91 -9.61
C PRO A 27 -14.65 22.69 -9.63
N SER A 28 -15.91 22.82 -9.20
CA SER A 28 -16.89 21.72 -9.23
C SER A 28 -17.44 21.41 -10.62
N HIS A 29 -17.20 22.25 -11.64
CA HIS A 29 -17.85 22.17 -12.95
C HIS A 29 -17.00 21.53 -14.07
N VAL A 30 -16.11 20.60 -13.72
CA VAL A 30 -15.44 19.77 -14.74
C VAL A 30 -16.46 18.77 -15.31
N ALA A 31 -16.75 18.84 -16.61
CA ALA A 31 -17.77 18.00 -17.26
C ALA A 31 -17.41 16.52 -17.37
N VAL A 32 -16.19 16.15 -16.98
CA VAL A 32 -15.60 14.81 -17.05
C VAL A 32 -14.94 14.52 -15.69
N PRO A 33 -15.22 13.37 -15.04
CA PRO A 33 -14.52 12.95 -13.82
C PRO A 33 -12.99 13.00 -13.96
N LEU A 34 -12.30 13.38 -12.88
CA LEU A 34 -10.84 13.56 -12.91
C LEU A 34 -10.08 12.29 -13.34
N HIS A 35 -10.56 11.11 -12.94
CA HIS A 35 -9.96 9.84 -13.34
C HIS A 35 -10.08 9.60 -14.85
N GLU A 36 -11.26 9.84 -15.44
CA GLU A 36 -11.47 9.77 -16.90
C GLU A 36 -10.61 10.80 -17.65
N ALA A 37 -10.47 12.03 -17.12
CA ALA A 37 -9.64 13.07 -17.73
C ALA A 37 -8.14 12.70 -17.72
N TRP A 38 -7.66 12.07 -16.64
CA TRP A 38 -6.30 11.54 -16.53
C TRP A 38 -6.08 10.32 -17.44
N GLN A 39 -7.03 9.39 -17.46
CA GLN A 39 -7.00 8.20 -18.30
C GLN A 39 -7.03 8.58 -19.79
N ALA A 40 -7.89 9.51 -20.21
CA ALA A 40 -7.93 10.02 -21.58
C ALA A 40 -6.61 10.72 -22.01
N LEU A 41 -5.93 11.39 -21.08
CA LEU A 41 -4.60 11.97 -21.34
C LEU A 41 -3.53 10.90 -21.57
N LEU A 42 -3.59 9.78 -20.84
CA LEU A 42 -2.63 8.68 -20.96
C LEU A 42 -2.96 7.68 -22.09
N GLU A 43 -4.22 7.37 -22.34
CA GLU A 43 -4.66 6.41 -23.38
C GLU A 43 -4.84 7.08 -24.75
N GLY A 44 -5.38 8.30 -24.81
CA GLY A 44 -5.63 8.99 -26.07
C GLY A 44 -4.47 9.86 -26.54
N PHE A 45 -3.97 10.73 -25.65
CA PHE A 45 -3.04 11.79 -26.04
C PHE A 45 -1.57 11.35 -26.02
N LEU A 46 -1.12 10.62 -25.00
CA LEU A 46 0.27 10.18 -24.87
C LEU A 46 0.76 9.28 -26.03
N PRO A 47 0.01 8.26 -26.52
CA PRO A 47 0.45 7.45 -27.65
C PRO A 47 0.48 8.24 -28.96
N HIS A 48 -0.45 9.18 -29.12
CA HIS A 48 -0.51 10.06 -30.29
C HIS A 48 0.68 11.03 -30.34
N LEU A 49 1.06 11.64 -29.21
CA LEU A 49 2.27 12.47 -29.11
C LEU A 49 3.54 11.67 -29.43
N LEU A 50 3.63 10.44 -28.94
CA LEU A 50 4.76 9.56 -29.22
C LEU A 50 4.84 9.22 -30.72
N ALA A 51 3.71 8.89 -31.35
CA ALA A 51 3.65 8.62 -32.78
C ALA A 51 3.99 9.87 -33.63
N GLU A 52 3.54 11.07 -33.23
CA GLU A 52 3.97 12.32 -33.89
C GLU A 52 5.47 12.55 -33.75
N ALA A 53 6.06 12.28 -32.57
CA ALA A 53 7.49 12.44 -32.33
C ALA A 53 8.35 11.42 -33.11
N GLU A 54 7.93 10.16 -33.17
CA GLU A 54 8.59 9.11 -33.96
C GLU A 54 8.49 9.39 -35.47
N GLY A 55 7.32 9.82 -35.95
CA GLY A 55 7.12 10.26 -37.33
C GLY A 55 7.97 11.47 -37.70
N ALA A 56 8.07 12.47 -36.80
CA ALA A 56 8.93 13.63 -37.00
C ALA A 56 10.42 13.24 -37.03
N ALA A 57 10.86 12.37 -36.12
CA ALA A 57 12.25 11.87 -36.07
C ALA A 57 12.65 11.14 -37.36
N GLY A 58 11.77 10.27 -37.87
CA GLY A 58 11.99 9.57 -39.15
C GLY A 58 11.93 10.49 -40.37
N TRP A 59 10.98 11.43 -40.44
CA TRP A 59 10.83 12.32 -41.60
C TRP A 59 11.95 13.36 -41.72
N LEU A 60 12.49 13.82 -40.59
CA LEU A 60 13.57 14.81 -40.52
C LEU A 60 14.97 14.18 -40.44
N LEU A 61 15.10 12.84 -40.53
CA LEU A 61 16.37 12.10 -40.45
C LEU A 61 17.17 12.39 -39.16
N LEU A 62 16.48 12.56 -38.04
CA LEU A 62 17.07 13.01 -36.76
C LEU A 62 17.83 11.91 -35.99
N TRP A 63 18.06 10.76 -36.62
CA TRP A 63 18.73 9.61 -36.03
C TRP A 63 20.24 9.67 -36.32
N LYS A 64 21.07 9.31 -35.33
CA LYS A 64 22.54 9.30 -35.45
C LYS A 64 22.96 8.44 -36.65
N GLY A 65 23.64 9.04 -37.63
CA GLY A 65 24.13 8.40 -38.86
C GLY A 65 23.26 8.60 -40.12
N GLU A 66 21.99 9.02 -40.02
CA GLU A 66 21.15 9.24 -41.22
C GLU A 66 21.52 10.55 -41.96
N GLU A 67 21.97 11.58 -41.22
CA GLU A 67 22.49 12.83 -41.79
C GLU A 67 23.72 12.60 -42.70
N GLU A 68 24.62 11.70 -42.31
CA GLU A 68 25.81 11.33 -43.09
C GLU A 68 25.43 10.54 -44.36
N ALA A 69 24.49 9.60 -44.25
CA ALA A 69 23.97 8.86 -45.39
C ALA A 69 23.28 9.78 -46.42
N ALA A 70 22.53 10.78 -45.95
CA ALA A 70 21.90 11.80 -46.80
C ALA A 70 22.92 12.69 -47.51
N ARG A 71 23.98 13.13 -46.80
CA ARG A 71 25.09 13.90 -47.40
C ARG A 71 25.90 13.06 -48.40
N GLY A 72 26.14 11.79 -48.11
CA GLY A 72 26.92 10.88 -48.96
C GLY A 72 26.31 10.61 -50.34
N GLN A 73 24.98 10.53 -50.46
CA GLN A 73 24.32 10.28 -51.76
C GLN A 73 24.32 11.50 -52.70
N GLY A 74 24.58 12.72 -52.20
CA GLY A 74 24.67 13.92 -53.02
C GLY A 74 25.95 14.07 -53.86
N GLY A 75 27.03 13.37 -53.50
CA GLY A 75 28.36 13.59 -54.11
C GLY A 75 28.65 12.85 -55.41
N ALA A 76 27.85 11.85 -55.79
CA ALA A 76 28.24 10.85 -56.79
C ALA A 76 27.67 11.07 -58.21
N ARG A 77 27.71 12.31 -58.74
CA ARG A 77 27.37 12.61 -60.15
C ARG A 77 28.25 13.69 -60.79
N GLY A 78 29.52 13.36 -61.03
CA GLY A 78 30.41 14.23 -61.83
C GLY A 78 31.83 13.69 -61.98
N GLY A 79 32.10 12.87 -63.00
CA GLY A 79 33.47 12.39 -63.28
C GLY A 79 33.49 11.11 -64.11
N GLY A 80 33.49 11.25 -65.44
CA GLY A 80 33.69 10.12 -66.36
C GLY A 80 35.14 10.00 -66.84
N ARG A 81 35.38 9.00 -67.71
CA ARG A 81 36.65 8.63 -68.38
C ARG A 81 37.59 7.76 -67.51
N SER A 82 38.38 6.83 -68.07
CA SER A 82 38.32 6.13 -69.37
C SER A 82 39.41 5.05 -69.45
N GLY A 83 39.12 3.91 -70.08
CA GLY A 83 40.11 2.93 -70.55
C GLY A 83 40.60 1.91 -69.50
N GLY A 84 41.03 0.71 -69.89
CA GLY A 84 40.99 0.13 -71.24
C GLY A 84 41.95 -1.06 -71.42
N GLY A 85 41.44 -2.20 -71.90
CA GLY A 85 42.23 -3.38 -72.30
C GLY A 85 42.81 -4.22 -71.14
N GLY A 86 43.01 -5.53 -71.28
CA GLY A 86 42.62 -6.42 -72.39
C GLY A 86 43.46 -7.70 -72.45
N GLY A 87 42.79 -8.87 -72.43
CA GLY A 87 43.37 -10.20 -72.70
C GLY A 87 44.27 -10.80 -71.59
N GLY A 88 44.34 -12.12 -71.37
CA GLY A 88 43.59 -13.23 -71.97
C GLY A 88 44.46 -14.46 -72.33
N LYS A 89 44.23 -15.59 -71.64
CA LYS A 89 44.50 -17.02 -72.01
C LYS A 89 44.39 -17.87 -70.72
N ALA A 90 43.51 -18.88 -70.61
CA ALA A 90 43.60 -20.24 -71.15
C ALA A 90 44.75 -21.08 -70.53
N GLY A 91 44.58 -22.31 -70.04
CA GLY A 91 43.37 -23.16 -69.88
C GLY A 91 43.76 -24.61 -69.49
N GLY A 92 42.80 -25.48 -69.15
CA GLY A 92 43.02 -26.92 -68.86
C GLY A 92 42.17 -27.43 -67.67
N LYS A 93 41.07 -28.16 -67.89
CA LYS A 93 40.94 -29.63 -68.13
C LYS A 93 41.05 -30.55 -66.90
N ARG A 94 39.85 -30.91 -66.40
CA ARG A 94 39.33 -32.28 -66.12
C ARG A 94 39.77 -33.10 -64.88
N HIS A 95 38.72 -33.74 -64.32
CA HIS A 95 38.66 -35.01 -63.57
C HIS A 95 39.05 -35.02 -62.08
N LYS A 96 38.61 -35.98 -61.24
CA LYS A 96 37.33 -36.73 -61.11
C LYS A 96 37.44 -37.63 -59.86
N LYS A 97 36.49 -37.54 -58.92
CA LYS A 97 36.19 -38.49 -57.80
C LYS A 97 37.36 -39.02 -56.94
N GLY A 98 37.31 -38.70 -55.65
CA GLY A 98 38.26 -39.13 -54.61
C GLY A 98 38.13 -40.57 -54.09
N ARG A 99 38.73 -40.83 -52.93
CA ARG A 99 38.57 -42.07 -52.13
C ARG A 99 39.36 -42.02 -50.80
N ARG A 100 38.77 -42.60 -49.73
CA ARG A 100 39.45 -43.34 -48.61
C ARG A 100 40.32 -42.51 -47.65
N ARG A 101 40.59 -42.90 -46.38
CA ARG A 101 40.12 -44.01 -45.49
C ARG A 101 40.63 -43.75 -44.06
N ARG A 102 39.86 -44.20 -43.05
CA ARG A 102 40.22 -44.96 -41.80
C ARG A 102 38.99 -44.84 -40.87
N ARG A 103 38.29 -45.89 -40.36
CA ARG A 103 38.66 -47.15 -39.66
C ARG A 103 39.45 -46.91 -38.36
N ALA A 104 39.15 -47.54 -37.22
CA ALA A 104 38.01 -48.39 -36.78
C ALA A 104 38.16 -48.72 -35.27
N ALA A 105 37.05 -49.03 -34.59
CA ALA A 105 36.86 -49.93 -33.42
C ALA A 105 35.34 -49.82 -33.06
N GLU A 106 34.49 -50.86 -32.89
CA GLU A 106 34.58 -52.10 -32.06
C GLU A 106 34.56 -51.75 -30.55
N GLU A 107 33.70 -52.27 -29.65
CA GLU A 107 32.54 -53.21 -29.61
C GLU A 107 31.61 -52.72 -28.44
N GLU A 108 30.36 -53.17 -28.14
CA GLU A 108 29.52 -54.31 -28.55
C GLU A 108 27.98 -53.97 -28.47
N GLU A 109 27.10 -54.92 -28.11
CA GLU A 109 25.61 -54.91 -28.02
C GLU A 109 25.03 -54.82 -26.57
N GLN A 110 23.86 -54.19 -26.34
CA GLN A 110 22.54 -54.86 -26.19
C GLN A 110 21.39 -53.87 -25.81
N GLU A 111 20.15 -54.35 -25.87
CA GLU A 111 18.88 -53.57 -25.92
C GLU A 111 18.31 -53.22 -24.53
N GLU A 112 17.67 -52.03 -24.36
CA GLU A 112 16.26 -51.91 -23.95
C GLU A 112 15.75 -50.44 -23.91
N GLU A 113 14.52 -50.29 -24.41
CA GLU A 113 13.51 -49.23 -24.31
C GLU A 113 13.80 -47.86 -23.63
N GLY A 114 13.81 -46.81 -24.46
CA GLY A 114 12.77 -45.76 -24.40
C GLY A 114 12.94 -44.55 -23.48
N GLU A 115 13.43 -43.44 -24.04
CA GLU A 115 12.94 -42.08 -23.74
C GLU A 115 13.26 -41.14 -24.91
N GLN A 116 12.31 -40.25 -25.28
CA GLN A 116 12.49 -39.28 -26.36
C GLN A 116 12.93 -37.94 -25.75
N GLU A 117 14.22 -37.62 -25.84
CA GLU A 117 14.70 -36.25 -25.65
C GLU A 117 14.47 -35.46 -26.94
N GLU A 118 13.44 -34.61 -26.97
CA GLU A 118 13.34 -33.53 -27.96
C GLU A 118 14.24 -32.37 -27.51
N GLU A 119 15.41 -32.23 -28.13
CA GLU A 119 16.15 -30.96 -28.11
C GLU A 119 15.35 -29.91 -28.89
N GLU A 120 14.57 -29.08 -28.20
CA GLU A 120 14.05 -27.84 -28.77
C GLU A 120 15.23 -26.89 -29.08
N GLU A 121 15.63 -26.83 -30.35
CA GLU A 121 16.43 -25.71 -30.87
C GLU A 121 15.64 -24.41 -30.64
N GLY A 122 16.02 -23.68 -29.59
CA GLY A 122 15.39 -22.43 -29.21
C GLY A 122 15.43 -21.41 -30.34
N ALA A 123 14.27 -21.14 -30.93
CA ALA A 123 14.08 -20.09 -31.92
C ALA A 123 14.37 -18.73 -31.28
N GLY A 124 15.57 -18.20 -31.50
CA GLY A 124 15.88 -16.80 -31.23
C GLY A 124 15.08 -15.91 -32.17
N GLU A 125 13.92 -15.43 -31.74
CA GLU A 125 13.14 -14.46 -32.50
C GLU A 125 13.91 -13.14 -32.60
N ASP A 126 14.24 -12.74 -33.84
CA ASP A 126 14.90 -11.48 -34.17
C ASP A 126 14.05 -10.27 -33.72
N LEU A 127 14.46 -9.63 -32.62
CA LEU A 127 13.93 -8.33 -32.22
C LEU A 127 14.20 -7.28 -33.32
N GLN A 128 13.14 -6.63 -33.80
CA GLN A 128 13.21 -5.75 -34.96
C GLN A 128 14.23 -4.61 -34.82
N PRO A 129 15.01 -4.27 -35.88
CA PRO A 129 16.15 -3.35 -35.82
C PRO A 129 15.80 -1.85 -35.60
N GLN A 130 14.54 -1.53 -35.28
CA GLN A 130 14.12 -0.16 -34.94
C GLN A 130 14.33 0.19 -33.46
N GLN A 131 14.43 -0.80 -32.56
CA GLN A 131 14.41 -0.61 -31.10
C GLN A 131 15.69 0.00 -30.47
N ARG A 132 16.75 0.29 -31.26
CA ARG A 132 18.04 0.80 -30.75
C ARG A 132 18.57 2.05 -31.46
N ARG A 133 17.71 2.80 -32.16
CA ARG A 133 18.13 4.07 -32.77
C ARG A 133 18.24 5.16 -31.71
N SER A 134 19.31 5.96 -31.78
CA SER A 134 19.52 7.13 -30.91
C SER A 134 19.41 8.42 -31.73
N LEU A 135 18.81 9.46 -31.14
CA LEU A 135 18.68 10.78 -31.77
C LEU A 135 20.03 11.52 -31.78
N SER A 136 20.31 12.26 -32.87
CA SER A 136 21.40 13.24 -32.92
C SER A 136 21.15 14.38 -31.89
N ARG A 137 22.15 15.24 -31.62
CA ARG A 137 22.00 16.38 -30.70
C ARG A 137 20.85 17.29 -31.15
N GLN A 138 20.90 17.71 -32.42
CA GLN A 138 19.83 18.46 -33.07
C GLN A 138 18.49 17.70 -33.07
N GLY A 139 18.52 16.38 -33.23
CA GLY A 139 17.35 15.52 -33.10
C GLY A 139 16.67 15.61 -31.73
N ARG A 140 17.45 15.61 -30.64
CA ARG A 140 16.92 15.76 -29.27
C ARG A 140 16.29 17.13 -29.07
N GLU A 141 16.93 18.20 -29.55
CA GLU A 141 16.45 19.58 -29.46
C GLU A 141 15.12 19.76 -30.21
N VAL A 142 15.00 19.25 -31.43
CA VAL A 142 13.77 19.34 -32.25
C VAL A 142 12.61 18.57 -31.61
N ILE A 143 12.85 17.36 -31.09
CA ILE A 143 11.83 16.57 -30.41
C ILE A 143 11.43 17.19 -29.06
N ALA A 144 12.38 17.76 -28.31
CA ALA A 144 12.08 18.52 -27.11
C ALA A 144 11.21 19.75 -27.41
N ALA A 145 11.52 20.51 -28.47
CA ALA A 145 10.73 21.66 -28.91
C ALA A 145 9.32 21.28 -29.40
N LEU A 146 9.16 20.12 -30.06
CA LEU A 146 7.86 19.59 -30.49
C LEU A 146 6.96 19.24 -29.29
N LEU A 147 7.55 18.70 -28.23
CA LEU A 147 6.85 18.25 -27.02
C LEU A 147 6.80 19.32 -25.90
N ALA A 148 7.45 20.47 -26.10
CA ALA A 148 7.49 21.56 -25.14
C ALA A 148 6.07 22.02 -24.73
N GLY A 149 5.80 22.05 -23.42
CA GLY A 149 4.51 22.41 -22.82
C GLY A 149 3.55 21.25 -22.55
N VAL A 150 3.90 20.00 -22.89
CA VAL A 150 3.08 18.80 -22.53
C VAL A 150 3.03 18.60 -21.01
N ASP A 151 4.13 18.92 -20.33
CA ASP A 151 4.24 18.98 -18.88
C ASP A 151 3.14 19.84 -18.24
N THR A 152 2.79 20.99 -18.83
CA THR A 152 1.81 21.93 -18.24
C THR A 152 0.41 21.31 -18.08
N GLU A 153 0.02 20.42 -18.98
CA GLU A 153 -1.28 19.73 -18.94
C GLU A 153 -1.28 18.64 -17.85
N PHE A 154 -0.18 17.88 -17.72
CA PHE A 154 0.02 16.93 -16.63
C PHE A 154 0.04 17.63 -15.25
N MET A 155 0.76 18.75 -15.11
CA MET A 155 0.83 19.51 -13.85
C MET A 155 -0.53 20.09 -13.45
N ALA A 156 -1.34 20.54 -14.41
CA ALA A 156 -2.66 21.08 -14.15
C ALA A 156 -3.62 20.02 -13.57
N LEU A 157 -3.59 18.78 -14.10
CA LEU A 157 -4.36 17.67 -13.54
C LEU A 157 -3.84 17.23 -12.16
N ALA A 158 -2.52 17.21 -11.96
CA ALA A 158 -1.93 16.90 -10.65
C ALA A 158 -2.33 17.91 -9.56
N ASP A 159 -2.35 19.21 -9.89
CA ASP A 159 -2.81 20.26 -8.98
C ASP A 159 -4.33 20.25 -8.76
N LEU A 160 -5.11 19.76 -9.73
CA LEU A 160 -6.55 19.57 -9.59
C LEU A 160 -6.84 18.40 -8.65
N ALA A 161 -6.13 17.27 -8.80
CA ALA A 161 -6.20 16.11 -7.90
C ALA A 161 -5.95 16.49 -6.44
N ALA A 162 -4.92 17.32 -6.19
CA ALA A 162 -4.59 17.82 -4.86
C ALA A 162 -5.68 18.70 -4.21
N LYS A 163 -6.60 19.25 -5.00
CA LYS A 163 -7.68 20.14 -4.55
C LYS A 163 -9.02 19.43 -4.40
N SER A 164 -9.37 18.54 -5.31
CA SER A 164 -10.69 17.88 -5.34
C SER A 164 -10.70 16.52 -4.65
N GLN A 165 -9.72 15.66 -4.93
CA GLN A 165 -9.72 14.26 -4.49
C GLN A 165 -8.28 13.78 -4.26
N GLN A 166 -7.68 14.21 -3.17
CA GLN A 166 -6.23 14.01 -2.87
C GLN A 166 -5.77 12.55 -2.96
N VAL A 167 -6.67 11.60 -2.67
CA VAL A 167 -6.40 10.17 -2.74
C VAL A 167 -6.17 9.67 -4.18
N MET A 168 -6.68 10.38 -5.21
CA MET A 168 -6.40 10.10 -6.63
C MET A 168 -4.91 10.19 -7.00
N CYS A 169 -4.09 10.85 -6.17
CA CYS A 169 -2.64 10.87 -6.41
C CYS A 169 -2.05 9.46 -6.50
N LEU A 170 -2.58 8.47 -5.75
CA LEU A 170 -2.09 7.09 -5.76
C LEU A 170 -2.26 6.39 -7.12
N PRO A 171 -3.49 6.21 -7.67
CA PRO A 171 -3.66 5.62 -9.00
C PRO A 171 -3.01 6.46 -10.11
N MET A 172 -3.00 7.78 -10.00
CA MET A 172 -2.30 8.65 -10.97
C MET A 172 -0.78 8.44 -10.97
N MET A 173 -0.16 8.26 -9.80
CA MET A 173 1.27 7.91 -9.67
C MET A 173 1.56 6.51 -10.19
N ALA A 174 0.71 5.53 -9.91
CA ALA A 174 0.88 4.15 -10.41
C ALA A 174 0.84 4.11 -11.93
N LEU A 175 -0.15 4.78 -12.54
CA LEU A 175 -0.25 4.98 -13.98
C LEU A 175 0.98 5.70 -14.57
N ALA A 176 1.40 6.81 -13.97
CA ALA A 176 2.58 7.55 -14.44
C ALA A 176 3.86 6.68 -14.41
N THR A 177 4.06 5.90 -13.33
CA THR A 177 5.18 4.97 -13.17
C THR A 177 5.18 3.90 -14.26
N ALA A 178 4.02 3.28 -14.50
CA ALA A 178 3.87 2.23 -15.49
C ALA A 178 4.06 2.77 -16.93
N CYS A 179 3.57 3.99 -17.22
CA CYS A 179 3.86 4.70 -18.47
C CYS A 179 5.36 5.02 -18.64
N ILE A 180 6.04 5.48 -17.59
CA ILE A 180 7.49 5.75 -17.63
C ILE A 180 8.25 4.48 -18.00
N GLY A 181 7.92 3.33 -17.38
CA GLY A 181 8.50 2.03 -17.69
C GLY A 181 8.26 1.60 -19.14
N ALA A 182 7.01 1.65 -19.60
CA ALA A 182 6.65 1.30 -20.97
C ALA A 182 7.37 2.16 -22.02
N LEU A 183 7.56 3.47 -21.75
CA LEU A 183 8.26 4.40 -22.64
C LEU A 183 9.78 4.17 -22.72
N VAL A 184 10.41 3.36 -21.84
CA VAL A 184 11.86 3.10 -21.94
C VAL A 184 12.21 2.29 -23.19
N THR A 185 11.35 1.39 -23.65
CA THR A 185 11.56 0.59 -24.87
C THR A 185 11.59 1.44 -26.16
N ARG A 186 11.11 2.69 -26.07
CA ARG A 186 11.01 3.65 -27.18
C ARG A 186 12.21 4.63 -27.23
N GLY A 187 13.25 4.37 -26.45
CA GLY A 187 14.57 4.99 -26.57
C GLY A 187 14.62 6.50 -26.28
N SER A 188 15.39 7.23 -27.08
CA SER A 188 15.63 8.67 -26.90
C SER A 188 14.47 9.56 -27.34
N VAL A 189 13.61 9.11 -28.26
CA VAL A 189 12.44 9.90 -28.73
C VAL A 189 11.44 10.12 -27.59
N ALA A 190 11.22 9.11 -26.76
CA ALA A 190 10.32 9.20 -25.61
C ALA A 190 10.92 9.92 -24.39
N ALA A 191 12.19 10.36 -24.43
CA ALA A 191 12.86 10.94 -23.25
C ALA A 191 12.16 12.20 -22.69
N PRO A 192 11.67 13.17 -23.49
CA PRO A 192 10.95 14.33 -22.96
C PRO A 192 9.61 13.96 -22.30
N LEU A 193 8.90 12.94 -22.83
CA LEU A 193 7.66 12.45 -22.24
C LEU A 193 7.91 11.74 -20.90
N ARG A 194 8.97 10.92 -20.81
CA ARG A 194 9.40 10.30 -19.55
C ARG A 194 9.77 11.33 -18.49
N ALA A 195 10.51 12.37 -18.87
CA ALA A 195 10.85 13.48 -17.96
C ALA A 195 9.60 14.23 -17.47
N ALA A 196 8.66 14.58 -18.37
CA ALA A 196 7.41 15.25 -18.00
C ALA A 196 6.55 14.41 -17.04
N LEU A 197 6.42 13.10 -17.31
CA LEU A 197 5.71 12.16 -16.42
C LEU A 197 6.41 12.01 -15.06
N ALA A 198 7.74 11.96 -15.02
CA ALA A 198 8.49 11.84 -13.76
C ALA A 198 8.35 13.09 -12.88
N THR A 199 8.43 14.29 -13.46
CA THR A 199 8.16 15.53 -12.73
C THR A 199 6.71 15.59 -12.24
N CYS A 200 5.75 15.09 -13.04
CA CYS A 200 4.35 15.02 -12.62
C CYS A 200 4.16 14.03 -11.46
N HIS A 201 4.80 12.86 -11.53
CA HIS A 201 4.84 11.87 -10.45
C HIS A 201 5.40 12.46 -9.16
N ALA A 202 6.54 13.17 -9.23
CA ALA A 202 7.12 13.86 -8.08
C ALA A 202 6.17 14.92 -7.47
N ARG A 203 5.42 15.65 -8.31
CA ARG A 203 4.42 16.63 -7.86
C ARG A 203 3.23 15.96 -7.18
N LEU A 204 2.68 14.89 -7.75
CA LEU A 204 1.62 14.07 -7.15
C LEU A 204 2.08 13.48 -5.80
N ARG A 205 3.31 12.97 -5.72
CA ARG A 205 3.92 12.47 -4.49
C ARG A 205 4.03 13.56 -3.42
N GLY A 206 4.45 14.77 -3.80
CA GLY A 206 4.48 15.93 -2.90
C GLY A 206 3.09 16.33 -2.39
N HIS A 207 2.07 16.30 -3.25
CA HIS A 207 0.68 16.56 -2.85
C HIS A 207 0.14 15.49 -1.90
N PHE A 208 0.39 14.20 -2.20
CA PHE A 208 0.02 13.09 -1.34
C PHE A 208 0.72 13.17 0.03
N GLY A 209 2.02 13.49 0.07
CA GLY A 209 2.76 13.71 1.32
C GLY A 209 2.14 14.78 2.21
N ARG A 210 1.71 15.92 1.63
CA ARG A 210 1.00 16.97 2.39
C ARG A 210 -0.36 16.50 2.92
N PHE A 211 -1.09 15.68 2.17
CA PHE A 211 -2.33 15.05 2.65
C PHE A 211 -2.06 14.12 3.84
N VAL A 212 -1.03 13.28 3.77
CA VAL A 212 -0.64 12.38 4.86
C VAL A 212 -0.26 13.15 6.13
N GLU A 213 0.55 14.20 6.01
CA GLU A 213 0.89 15.07 7.15
C GLU A 213 -0.34 15.79 7.74
N ALA A 214 -1.28 16.23 6.90
CA ALA A 214 -2.53 16.81 7.36
C ALA A 214 -3.39 15.79 8.12
N GLN A 215 -3.45 14.52 7.69
CA GLN A 215 -4.13 13.45 8.44
C GLN A 215 -3.44 13.16 9.79
N ARG A 216 -2.11 13.06 9.82
CA ARG A 216 -1.32 12.90 11.06
C ARG A 216 -1.61 14.04 12.05
N ALA A 217 -1.49 15.29 11.60
CA ALA A 217 -1.76 16.47 12.42
C ALA A 217 -3.24 16.56 12.88
N ALA A 218 -4.20 16.09 12.08
CA ALA A 218 -5.60 16.01 12.47
C ALA A 218 -5.83 15.00 13.62
N VAL A 219 -5.22 13.81 13.53
CA VAL A 219 -5.27 12.78 14.59
C VAL A 219 -4.65 13.30 15.89
N ASP A 220 -3.45 13.88 15.85
CA ASP A 220 -2.76 14.37 17.05
C ASP A 220 -3.44 15.57 17.69
N SER A 221 -3.90 16.55 16.89
CA SER A 221 -4.61 17.71 17.42
C SER A 221 -5.98 17.33 18.00
N TYR A 222 -6.69 16.38 17.39
CA TYR A 222 -7.93 15.84 17.96
C TYR A 222 -7.65 15.06 19.25
N GLY A 223 -6.68 14.14 19.23
CA GLY A 223 -6.30 13.32 20.37
C GLY A 223 -5.84 14.13 21.58
N SER A 224 -5.03 15.16 21.34
CA SER A 224 -4.53 16.06 22.39
C SER A 224 -5.64 16.90 23.01
N ARG A 225 -6.58 17.43 22.20
CA ARG A 225 -7.76 18.16 22.71
C ARG A 225 -8.67 17.27 23.55
N LEU A 226 -8.92 16.02 23.12
CA LEU A 226 -9.76 15.09 23.88
C LEU A 226 -9.10 14.66 25.19
N ALA A 227 -7.80 14.36 25.18
CA ALA A 227 -7.05 14.00 26.38
C ALA A 227 -7.02 15.16 27.41
N ALA A 228 -6.83 16.40 26.94
CA ALA A 228 -6.90 17.59 27.80
C ALA A 228 -8.29 17.84 28.42
N GLY A 229 -9.36 17.30 27.81
CA GLY A 229 -10.71 17.33 28.38
C GLY A 229 -10.94 16.41 29.57
N GLY A 230 -10.05 15.45 29.83
CA GLY A 230 -10.01 14.63 31.06
C GLY A 230 -11.20 13.68 31.31
N SER A 231 -12.17 13.57 30.40
CA SER A 231 -13.35 12.73 30.55
C SER A 231 -13.79 12.14 29.21
N VAL A 232 -13.78 10.81 29.11
CA VAL A 232 -14.21 10.10 27.89
C VAL A 232 -15.66 9.64 27.96
N LYS A 233 -16.37 9.91 29.06
CA LYS A 233 -17.72 9.40 29.38
C LYS A 233 -18.76 9.50 28.24
N SER A 234 -18.76 10.61 27.50
CA SER A 234 -19.68 10.90 26.38
C SER A 234 -19.20 10.40 25.02
N TYR A 235 -17.95 9.96 24.92
CA TYR A 235 -17.34 9.51 23.67
C TYR A 235 -17.47 7.99 23.56
N HIS A 236 -18.01 7.56 22.44
CA HIS A 236 -18.07 6.16 22.02
C HIS A 236 -16.88 5.90 21.08
N VAL A 237 -17.15 5.54 19.82
CA VAL A 237 -16.15 5.54 18.75
C VAL A 237 -15.75 6.98 18.43
N ILE A 238 -14.45 7.26 18.41
CA ILE A 238 -13.90 8.56 18.01
C ILE A 238 -13.70 8.66 16.49
N ASN A 239 -13.92 9.86 15.97
CA ASN A 239 -14.07 10.11 14.54
C ASN A 239 -12.88 9.62 13.68
N PHE A 240 -11.64 9.76 14.17
CA PHE A 240 -10.48 9.33 13.38
C PHE A 240 -10.41 7.82 13.16
N VAL A 241 -11.02 6.99 14.03
CA VAL A 241 -11.08 5.53 13.85
C VAL A 241 -12.05 5.17 12.73
N SER A 242 -13.23 5.81 12.68
CA SER A 242 -14.18 5.67 11.56
C SER A 242 -13.66 6.25 10.24
N GLN A 243 -12.98 7.40 10.29
CA GLN A 243 -12.42 8.03 9.09
C GLN A 243 -11.29 7.21 8.48
N PHE A 244 -10.44 6.59 9.29
CA PHE A 244 -9.38 5.70 8.79
C PHE A 244 -9.94 4.53 7.97
N ALA A 245 -10.96 3.83 8.49
CA ALA A 245 -11.52 2.66 7.79
C ALA A 245 -12.18 3.06 6.45
N LEU A 246 -12.88 4.19 6.41
CA LEU A 246 -13.45 4.75 5.17
C LEU A 246 -12.37 5.15 4.17
N MET A 247 -11.29 5.81 4.64
CA MET A 247 -10.17 6.22 3.80
C MET A 247 -9.43 5.00 3.23
N ALA A 248 -9.13 3.99 4.06
CA ALA A 248 -8.48 2.77 3.61
C ALA A 248 -9.35 2.03 2.58
N HIS A 249 -10.65 1.86 2.84
CA HIS A 249 -11.56 1.27 1.87
C HIS A 249 -11.58 2.03 0.53
N HIS A 250 -11.64 3.37 0.56
CA HIS A 250 -11.61 4.20 -0.64
C HIS A 250 -10.29 4.09 -1.41
N ILE A 251 -9.15 4.02 -0.72
CA ILE A 251 -7.84 3.76 -1.34
C ILE A 251 -7.86 2.42 -2.07
N GLU A 252 -8.24 1.34 -1.39
CA GLU A 252 -8.17 -0.01 -2.00
C GLU A 252 -9.15 -0.18 -3.18
N VAL A 253 -10.35 0.42 -3.12
CA VAL A 253 -11.28 0.44 -4.26
C VAL A 253 -10.60 1.09 -5.48
N MET A 254 -10.07 2.31 -5.34
CA MET A 254 -9.43 3.02 -6.47
C MET A 254 -8.15 2.35 -6.98
N LEU A 255 -7.46 1.56 -6.14
CA LEU A 255 -6.31 0.76 -6.58
C LEU A 255 -6.72 -0.51 -7.33
N SER A 256 -7.90 -1.06 -7.03
CA SER A 256 -8.43 -2.26 -7.70
C SER A 256 -8.97 -2.01 -9.11
N GLU A 257 -9.28 -0.76 -9.45
CA GLU A 257 -9.93 -0.37 -10.72
C GLU A 257 -8.92 -0.01 -11.84
N GLY A 258 -7.60 -0.25 -11.65
CA GLY A 258 -6.54 0.37 -12.45
C GLY A 258 -5.75 -0.51 -13.44
N ALA A 259 -5.97 -0.26 -14.75
CA ALA A 259 -4.91 -0.02 -15.75
C ALA A 259 -4.26 -1.14 -16.62
N ASP A 260 -4.91 -2.29 -16.87
CA ASP A 260 -4.33 -3.30 -17.79
C ASP A 260 -4.31 -2.92 -19.29
N ALA A 261 -5.32 -2.17 -19.78
CA ALA A 261 -5.49 -1.92 -21.22
C ALA A 261 -4.43 -0.98 -21.83
N LEU A 262 -4.08 0.09 -21.12
CA LEU A 262 -3.11 1.11 -21.53
C LEU A 262 -1.70 0.52 -21.76
N LEU A 263 -1.28 -0.40 -20.88
CA LEU A 263 0.08 -0.91 -20.85
C LEU A 263 0.40 -1.82 -22.03
N SER A 264 -0.59 -2.55 -22.53
CA SER A 264 -0.47 -3.34 -23.76
C SER A 264 -0.17 -2.46 -24.98
N GLN A 265 -0.79 -1.27 -25.07
CA GLN A 265 -0.59 -0.35 -26.19
C GLN A 265 0.77 0.37 -26.16
N LEU A 266 1.21 0.84 -24.98
CA LEU A 266 2.47 1.58 -24.85
C LEU A 266 3.72 0.69 -24.94
N SER A 267 3.63 -0.57 -24.50
CA SER A 267 4.77 -1.50 -24.48
C SER A 267 5.10 -2.14 -25.85
N GLY A 268 4.18 -2.09 -26.80
CA GLY A 268 4.29 -2.83 -28.08
C GLY A 268 3.84 -4.29 -27.98
N GLY A 269 3.34 -4.73 -26.82
CA GLY A 269 2.77 -6.06 -26.58
C GLY A 269 3.66 -7.01 -25.77
N VAL A 270 2.99 -7.86 -24.98
CA VAL A 270 3.52 -9.09 -24.34
C VAL A 270 4.58 -8.92 -23.22
N ALA A 271 4.50 -7.85 -22.41
CA ALA A 271 5.27 -7.78 -21.15
C ALA A 271 4.46 -7.27 -19.96
N SER A 272 4.63 -7.90 -18.80
CA SER A 272 4.04 -7.47 -17.52
C SER A 272 4.60 -6.10 -17.08
N ALA A 273 3.73 -5.27 -16.51
CA ALA A 273 4.05 -3.94 -15.98
C ALA A 273 5.23 -3.95 -14.98
N ALA A 274 5.27 -4.96 -14.11
CA ALA A 274 6.31 -5.09 -13.10
C ALA A 274 7.68 -5.48 -13.71
N ALA A 275 7.67 -6.36 -14.71
CA ALA A 275 8.88 -6.77 -15.42
C ALA A 275 9.44 -5.63 -16.28
N THR A 276 8.56 -4.86 -16.94
CA THR A 276 8.98 -3.66 -17.70
C THR A 276 9.49 -2.54 -16.80
N ALA A 277 8.87 -2.29 -15.64
CA ALA A 277 9.38 -1.32 -14.66
C ALA A 277 10.77 -1.70 -14.11
N ALA A 278 10.98 -2.97 -13.75
CA ALA A 278 12.27 -3.45 -13.26
C ALA A 278 13.38 -3.37 -14.34
N ALA A 279 13.08 -3.79 -15.57
CA ALA A 279 14.00 -3.68 -16.70
C ALA A 279 14.29 -2.22 -17.07
N ALA A 280 13.28 -1.34 -16.99
CA ALA A 280 13.41 0.09 -17.21
C ALA A 280 14.33 0.76 -16.17
N ALA A 281 14.18 0.42 -14.90
CA ALA A 281 15.04 0.91 -13.82
C ALA A 281 16.51 0.46 -14.02
N ALA A 282 16.73 -0.81 -14.40
CA ALA A 282 18.06 -1.32 -14.70
C ALA A 282 18.69 -0.62 -15.92
N ALA A 283 17.94 -0.41 -17.00
CA ALA A 283 18.40 0.29 -18.20
C ALA A 283 18.70 1.78 -17.94
N LEU A 284 17.94 2.42 -17.04
CA LEU A 284 18.21 3.79 -16.58
C LEU A 284 19.47 3.88 -15.73
N ALA A 285 19.72 2.90 -14.86
CA ALA A 285 20.91 2.85 -14.02
C ALA A 285 22.20 2.57 -14.80
N THR A 286 22.13 1.83 -15.92
CA THR A 286 23.30 1.50 -16.76
C THR A 286 23.57 2.51 -17.88
N GLY A 287 22.68 3.47 -18.12
CA GLY A 287 22.74 4.39 -19.27
C GLY A 287 23.75 5.55 -19.18
N GLY A 288 24.62 5.59 -18.16
CA GLY A 288 25.61 6.64 -17.95
C GLY A 288 27.00 6.24 -18.44
N GLY A 289 27.39 6.71 -19.63
CA GLY A 289 28.74 6.52 -20.17
C GLY A 289 28.81 6.69 -21.69
N GLY A 290 29.11 7.90 -22.15
CA GLY A 290 29.17 8.20 -23.59
C GLY A 290 29.09 9.69 -23.92
N SER A 291 29.90 10.52 -23.25
CA SER A 291 30.23 11.86 -23.75
C SER A 291 31.54 11.73 -24.54
N ASP A 292 31.44 11.72 -25.86
CA ASP A 292 32.61 11.89 -26.74
C ASP A 292 32.89 13.39 -26.80
N GLY A 293 33.97 13.85 -26.15
CA GLY A 293 34.40 15.24 -26.23
C GLY A 293 35.12 15.53 -27.55
N GLU A 294 34.64 16.54 -28.28
CA GLU A 294 35.46 17.31 -29.22
C GLU A 294 35.76 18.65 -28.54
N GLU A 295 36.97 18.77 -27.98
CA GLU A 295 37.49 19.97 -27.33
C GLU A 295 37.66 21.12 -28.35
N GLY A 296 37.35 22.35 -27.93
CA GLY A 296 37.54 23.56 -28.74
C GLY A 296 37.57 24.81 -27.87
N ASP A 297 38.77 25.26 -27.52
CA ASP A 297 39.15 26.38 -26.63
C ASP A 297 38.20 27.62 -26.58
N GLU A 298 37.26 27.68 -25.62
CA GLU A 298 36.70 28.92 -25.03
C GLU A 298 36.62 28.83 -23.47
N GLU A 299 37.68 28.31 -22.84
CA GLU A 299 37.79 28.05 -21.39
C GLU A 299 37.65 29.31 -20.48
N GLU A 300 37.25 29.08 -19.21
CA GLU A 300 37.00 30.01 -18.08
C GLU A 300 35.58 30.58 -17.90
N ASN A 301 34.69 30.57 -18.89
CA ASN A 301 33.27 30.97 -18.69
C ASN A 301 32.25 29.90 -19.17
N GLU A 302 32.74 28.78 -19.69
CA GLU A 302 31.92 27.60 -20.00
C GLU A 302 31.87 26.62 -18.80
N GLU A 303 32.94 26.49 -18.00
CA GLU A 303 33.03 25.53 -16.87
C GLU A 303 31.89 25.68 -15.84
N GLU A 304 31.60 26.90 -15.35
CA GLU A 304 30.49 27.11 -14.39
C GLU A 304 29.12 26.73 -14.99
N ASN A 305 28.96 26.89 -16.31
CA ASN A 305 27.70 26.60 -17.01
C ASN A 305 27.57 25.10 -17.33
N GLU A 306 28.68 24.39 -17.57
CA GLU A 306 28.71 22.93 -17.69
C GLU A 306 28.45 22.24 -16.34
N GLU A 307 29.00 22.75 -15.22
CA GLU A 307 28.68 22.23 -13.88
C GLU A 307 27.19 22.36 -13.54
N GLU A 308 26.56 23.52 -13.84
CA GLU A 308 25.11 23.69 -13.65
C GLU A 308 24.27 22.76 -14.54
N GLU A 309 24.65 22.57 -15.82
CA GLU A 309 23.96 21.64 -16.73
C GLU A 309 24.13 20.17 -16.30
N GLU A 310 25.31 19.76 -15.81
CA GLU A 310 25.51 18.41 -15.28
C GLU A 310 24.71 18.19 -13.99
N GLU A 311 24.68 19.15 -13.06
CA GLU A 311 23.90 19.02 -11.84
C GLU A 311 22.39 18.98 -12.13
N GLU A 312 21.89 19.80 -13.05
CA GLU A 312 20.48 19.72 -13.49
C GLU A 312 20.19 18.39 -14.20
N GLY A 313 21.13 17.91 -15.02
CA GLY A 313 21.10 16.58 -15.64
C GLY A 313 21.00 15.45 -14.61
N ALA A 314 21.81 15.51 -13.54
CA ALA A 314 21.78 14.56 -12.42
C ALA A 314 20.43 14.60 -11.70
N ARG A 315 19.96 15.79 -11.28
CA ARG A 315 18.66 15.99 -10.63
C ARG A 315 17.50 15.43 -11.48
N ARG A 316 17.53 15.63 -12.80
CA ARG A 316 16.54 15.07 -13.75
C ARG A 316 16.60 13.54 -13.83
N ARG A 317 17.81 12.94 -13.82
CA ARG A 317 18.00 11.47 -13.77
C ARG A 317 17.44 10.88 -12.47
N ASP A 318 17.71 11.51 -11.32
CA ASP A 318 17.26 11.03 -10.01
C ASP A 318 15.73 11.06 -9.88
N VAL A 319 15.08 12.15 -10.30
CA VAL A 319 13.61 12.25 -10.33
C VAL A 319 12.99 11.17 -11.24
N LEU A 320 13.61 10.90 -12.38
CA LEU A 320 13.15 9.86 -13.31
C LEU A 320 13.32 8.45 -12.74
N LEU A 321 14.47 8.16 -12.11
CA LEU A 321 14.73 6.86 -11.49
C LEU A 321 13.76 6.63 -10.32
N ALA A 322 13.62 7.62 -9.42
CA ALA A 322 12.72 7.55 -8.27
C ALA A 322 11.25 7.35 -8.68
N ALA A 323 10.81 7.93 -9.80
CA ALA A 323 9.50 7.68 -10.37
C ALA A 323 9.40 6.28 -11.01
N ALA A 324 10.40 5.83 -11.77
CA ALA A 324 10.40 4.53 -12.44
C ALA A 324 10.44 3.34 -11.47
N THR A 325 11.11 3.47 -10.33
CA THR A 325 11.19 2.43 -9.28
C THR A 325 10.07 2.49 -8.25
N TRP A 326 9.16 3.47 -8.35
CA TRP A 326 8.12 3.67 -7.35
C TRP A 326 7.13 2.51 -7.30
N GLN A 327 6.66 2.16 -6.11
CA GLN A 327 5.67 1.10 -5.90
C GLN A 327 4.56 1.59 -4.98
N VAL A 328 3.31 1.41 -5.40
CA VAL A 328 2.15 1.90 -4.66
C VAL A 328 1.91 1.15 -3.35
N ARG A 329 2.05 -0.18 -3.36
CA ARG A 329 1.69 -1.03 -2.22
C ARG A 329 2.54 -0.75 -0.96
N PRO A 330 3.89 -0.72 -1.02
CA PRO A 330 4.71 -0.42 0.16
C PRO A 330 4.41 0.96 0.78
N GLU A 331 4.04 1.94 -0.03
CA GLU A 331 3.80 3.31 0.43
C GLU A 331 2.42 3.48 1.08
N VAL A 332 1.41 2.79 0.56
CA VAL A 332 0.09 2.72 1.21
C VAL A 332 0.18 1.90 2.50
N ASP A 333 1.00 0.84 2.53
CA ASP A 333 1.23 0.05 3.74
C ASP A 333 1.99 0.85 4.82
N ALA A 334 3.00 1.64 4.43
CA ALA A 334 3.70 2.56 5.32
C ALA A 334 2.77 3.67 5.85
N LEU A 335 1.87 4.18 5.00
CA LEU A 335 0.82 5.13 5.40
C LEU A 335 -0.10 4.51 6.47
N TYR A 336 -0.65 3.32 6.19
CA TYR A 336 -1.54 2.62 7.12
C TYR A 336 -0.85 2.36 8.46
N GLY A 337 0.35 1.79 8.46
CA GLY A 337 1.07 1.51 9.69
C GLY A 337 1.37 2.77 10.52
N SER A 338 1.73 3.86 9.84
CA SER A 338 1.96 5.15 10.51
C SER A 338 0.69 5.75 11.11
N LEU A 339 -0.41 5.81 10.36
CA LEU A 339 -1.67 6.38 10.85
C LEU A 339 -2.26 5.52 11.98
N VAL A 340 -2.30 4.20 11.82
CA VAL A 340 -2.84 3.31 12.85
C VAL A 340 -1.99 3.36 14.13
N GLY A 341 -0.65 3.39 14.01
CA GLY A 341 0.24 3.58 15.16
C GLY A 341 -0.04 4.90 15.91
N LEU A 342 -0.23 6.01 15.19
CA LEU A 342 -0.55 7.31 15.76
C LEU A 342 -1.94 7.33 16.42
N MET A 343 -2.93 6.73 15.75
CA MET A 343 -4.29 6.58 16.25
C MET A 343 -4.34 5.76 17.54
N PHE A 344 -3.62 4.64 17.59
CA PHE A 344 -3.54 3.78 18.78
C PHE A 344 -2.80 4.47 19.93
N GLY A 345 -1.71 5.19 19.64
CA GLY A 345 -1.02 6.01 20.65
C GLY A 345 -1.92 7.11 21.22
N SER A 346 -2.71 7.78 20.37
CA SER A 346 -3.67 8.79 20.80
C SER A 346 -4.87 8.20 21.56
N LEU A 347 -5.38 7.03 21.14
CA LEU A 347 -6.41 6.29 21.88
C LEU A 347 -5.96 5.95 23.31
N GLU A 348 -4.74 5.41 23.47
CA GLU A 348 -4.21 5.10 24.80
C GLU A 348 -4.00 6.35 25.67
N ARG A 349 -3.51 7.45 25.08
CA ARG A 349 -3.34 8.73 25.77
C ARG A 349 -4.67 9.29 26.28
N ILE A 350 -5.72 9.23 25.46
CA ILE A 350 -7.09 9.65 25.81
C ILE A 350 -7.67 8.73 26.90
N ALA A 351 -7.57 7.41 26.72
CA ALA A 351 -8.10 6.43 27.66
C ALA A 351 -7.36 6.43 29.01
N GLY A 352 -6.07 6.76 29.03
CA GLY A 352 -5.27 6.90 30.24
C GLY A 352 -5.62 8.14 31.09
N ALA A 353 -6.21 9.17 30.47
CA ALA A 353 -6.64 10.38 31.20
C ALA A 353 -7.92 10.18 32.04
N ASP A 354 -8.74 9.17 31.73
CA ASP A 354 -9.99 8.87 32.45
C ASP A 354 -9.97 7.43 32.98
N ALA A 355 -9.47 7.24 34.20
CA ALA A 355 -9.39 5.94 34.86
C ALA A 355 -10.76 5.26 35.13
N LYS A 356 -11.88 5.97 34.96
CA LYS A 356 -13.23 5.45 35.24
C LYS A 356 -13.95 4.95 33.98
N HIS A 357 -13.66 5.54 32.83
CA HIS A 357 -14.31 5.23 31.55
C HIS A 357 -13.33 4.79 30.45
N GLY A 358 -12.01 4.87 30.67
CA GLY A 358 -10.96 4.52 29.71
C GLY A 358 -11.03 3.10 29.15
N ASP A 359 -11.24 2.08 29.99
CA ASP A 359 -11.30 0.69 29.50
C ASP A 359 -12.56 0.40 28.67
N ARG A 360 -13.69 1.04 29.00
CA ARG A 360 -14.88 1.05 28.14
C ARG A 360 -14.55 1.69 26.78
N PHE A 361 -13.89 2.84 26.80
CA PHE A 361 -13.55 3.59 25.60
C PHE A 361 -12.58 2.81 24.70
N ARG A 362 -11.59 2.11 25.27
CA ARG A 362 -10.75 1.13 24.55
C ARG A 362 -11.59 0.02 23.91
N ALA A 363 -12.46 -0.63 24.69
CA ALA A 363 -13.24 -1.78 24.24
C ALA A 363 -14.19 -1.43 23.07
N GLU A 364 -14.78 -0.23 23.10
CA GLU A 364 -15.62 0.29 22.01
C GLU A 364 -14.78 0.67 20.76
N ASN A 365 -13.65 1.37 20.92
CA ASN A 365 -12.86 1.85 19.78
C ASN A 365 -12.04 0.76 19.08
N TYR A 366 -11.35 -0.12 19.84
CA TYR A 366 -10.64 -1.24 19.23
C TYR A 366 -11.62 -2.25 18.62
N GLY A 367 -12.79 -2.47 19.25
CA GLY A 367 -13.84 -3.29 18.66
C GLY A 367 -14.34 -2.78 17.32
N TYR A 368 -14.64 -1.47 17.24
CA TYR A 368 -15.03 -0.85 15.97
C TYR A 368 -13.92 -0.96 14.92
N PHE A 369 -12.65 -0.71 15.30
CA PHE A 369 -11.51 -0.84 14.38
C PHE A 369 -11.41 -2.25 13.80
N VAL A 370 -11.52 -3.28 14.63
CA VAL A 370 -11.48 -4.69 14.19
C VAL A 370 -12.61 -5.00 13.21
N GLU A 371 -13.87 -4.69 13.55
CA GLU A 371 -15.01 -4.97 12.67
C GLU A 371 -14.91 -4.20 11.34
N ALA A 372 -14.39 -2.97 11.35
CA ALA A 372 -14.26 -2.14 10.16
C ALA A 372 -13.07 -2.52 9.26
N VAL A 373 -11.97 -3.04 9.83
CA VAL A 373 -10.74 -3.41 9.10
C VAL A 373 -10.75 -4.87 8.64
N ARG A 374 -11.44 -5.77 9.33
CA ARG A 374 -11.52 -7.21 9.00
C ARG A 374 -11.92 -7.52 7.55
N PRO A 375 -12.83 -6.78 6.88
CA PRO A 375 -13.10 -6.98 5.45
C PRO A 375 -11.90 -6.62 4.56
N LEU A 376 -11.12 -5.59 4.92
CA LEU A 376 -9.97 -5.10 4.15
C LEU A 376 -8.77 -6.04 4.24
N VAL A 377 -8.56 -6.69 5.39
CA VAL A 377 -7.44 -7.64 5.62
C VAL A 377 -7.40 -8.76 4.57
N ARG A 378 -8.55 -9.16 4.03
CA ARG A 378 -8.65 -10.17 2.95
C ARG A 378 -7.92 -9.79 1.66
N HIS A 379 -7.69 -8.50 1.45
CA HIS A 379 -7.04 -7.94 0.27
C HIS A 379 -5.76 -7.16 0.63
N VAL A 380 -5.60 -6.79 1.90
CA VAL A 380 -4.50 -5.97 2.43
C VAL A 380 -3.88 -6.64 3.65
N ALA A 381 -2.91 -7.53 3.41
CA ALA A 381 -2.21 -8.27 4.47
C ALA A 381 -1.49 -7.35 5.48
N SER A 382 -1.05 -6.16 5.06
CA SER A 382 -0.37 -5.19 5.93
C SER A 382 -1.23 -4.67 7.10
N LEU A 383 -2.57 -4.79 7.01
CA LEU A 383 -3.50 -4.40 8.06
C LEU A 383 -3.72 -5.49 9.14
N GLU A 384 -3.40 -6.75 8.84
CA GLU A 384 -3.56 -7.89 9.75
C GLU A 384 -2.87 -7.70 11.12
N PRO A 385 -1.57 -7.34 11.22
CA PRO A 385 -0.91 -7.20 12.52
C PRO A 385 -1.56 -6.11 13.40
N TYR A 386 -2.12 -5.06 12.79
CA TYR A 386 -2.83 -4.01 13.51
C TYR A 386 -4.24 -4.43 13.96
N MET A 387 -4.93 -5.25 13.16
CA MET A 387 -6.19 -5.87 13.56
C MET A 387 -5.97 -6.79 14.77
N LEU A 388 -4.98 -7.69 14.72
CA LEU A 388 -4.64 -8.59 15.83
C LEU A 388 -4.20 -7.81 17.08
N GLN A 389 -3.43 -6.72 16.92
CA GLN A 389 -3.08 -5.82 18.02
C GLN A 389 -4.32 -5.16 18.63
N ALA A 390 -5.30 -4.74 17.82
CA ALA A 390 -6.56 -4.18 18.29
C ALA A 390 -7.41 -5.23 19.02
N GLU A 391 -7.52 -6.46 18.50
CA GLU A 391 -8.23 -7.57 19.17
C GLU A 391 -7.63 -7.85 20.56
N ALA A 392 -6.29 -7.94 20.65
CA ALA A 392 -5.59 -8.17 21.91
C ALA A 392 -5.84 -7.04 22.94
N LYS A 393 -5.77 -5.78 22.51
CA LYS A 393 -6.08 -4.62 23.37
C LYS A 393 -7.56 -4.51 23.73
N GLN A 394 -8.46 -4.91 22.82
CA GLN A 394 -9.89 -4.95 23.09
C GLN A 394 -10.17 -5.96 24.22
N GLU A 395 -9.71 -7.21 24.09
CA GLU A 395 -9.90 -8.26 25.08
C GLU A 395 -9.21 -7.92 26.42
N GLU A 396 -8.05 -7.26 26.40
CA GLU A 396 -7.44 -6.73 27.62
C GLU A 396 -8.31 -5.67 28.31
N SER A 397 -8.85 -4.71 27.55
CA SER A 397 -9.72 -3.66 28.11
C SER A 397 -11.05 -4.22 28.63
N ILE A 398 -11.61 -5.23 27.96
CA ILE A 398 -12.78 -5.99 28.44
C ILE A 398 -12.44 -6.65 29.78
N ARG A 399 -11.33 -7.41 29.87
CA ARG A 399 -10.90 -8.08 31.11
C ARG A 399 -10.73 -7.11 32.28
N ARG A 400 -10.05 -5.98 32.07
CA ARG A 400 -9.88 -4.93 33.09
C ARG A 400 -11.24 -4.35 33.53
N TYR A 401 -12.14 -4.08 32.57
CA TYR A 401 -13.48 -3.57 32.84
C TYR A 401 -14.35 -4.57 33.63
N VAL A 402 -14.29 -5.86 33.29
CA VAL A 402 -14.99 -6.96 33.99
C VAL A 402 -14.52 -7.03 35.44
N SER A 403 -13.20 -7.11 35.66
CA SER A 403 -12.61 -7.11 37.00
C SER A 403 -13.05 -5.90 37.83
N ALA A 404 -13.08 -4.70 37.22
CA ALA A 404 -13.58 -3.49 37.87
C ALA A 404 -15.10 -3.53 38.21
N GLN A 405 -15.92 -4.25 37.44
CA GLN A 405 -17.34 -4.47 37.79
C GLN A 405 -17.50 -5.41 38.99
N LEU A 406 -16.70 -6.49 39.04
CA LEU A 406 -16.70 -7.44 40.16
C LEU A 406 -16.19 -6.77 41.45
N GLN A 407 -15.13 -5.98 41.37
CA GLN A 407 -14.63 -5.17 42.49
C GLN A 407 -15.69 -4.17 42.99
N TYR A 408 -16.39 -3.47 42.09
CA TYR A 408 -17.45 -2.52 42.47
C TYR A 408 -18.59 -3.12 43.31
N THR A 409 -18.87 -4.42 43.16
CA THR A 409 -19.90 -5.13 43.93
C THR A 409 -19.35 -5.90 45.14
N ASN A 410 -18.06 -5.75 45.44
CA ASN A 410 -17.25 -6.56 46.36
C ASN A 410 -17.12 -8.05 45.98
N LEU A 411 -17.76 -8.52 44.91
CA LEU A 411 -17.66 -9.92 44.45
C LEU A 411 -16.24 -10.27 43.97
N GLY A 412 -15.47 -9.28 43.51
CA GLY A 412 -14.05 -9.45 43.16
C GLY A 412 -13.17 -9.95 44.31
N ARG A 413 -13.59 -9.74 45.58
CA ARG A 413 -12.87 -10.27 46.76
C ARG A 413 -12.90 -11.80 46.83
N LEU A 414 -13.83 -12.46 46.15
CA LEU A 414 -13.84 -13.92 46.00
C LEU A 414 -12.66 -14.37 45.12
N GLY A 415 -12.35 -13.65 44.03
CA GLY A 415 -11.19 -13.92 43.19
C GLY A 415 -9.86 -13.71 43.93
N GLU A 416 -9.76 -12.65 44.73
CA GLU A 416 -8.61 -12.41 45.64
C GLU A 416 -8.45 -13.51 46.71
N ALA A 417 -9.54 -14.15 47.13
CA ALA A 417 -9.51 -15.29 48.04
C ALA A 417 -9.04 -16.56 47.31
N VAL A 418 -9.61 -16.85 46.13
CA VAL A 418 -9.22 -18.00 45.29
C VAL A 418 -7.74 -17.96 44.95
N GLY A 419 -7.23 -16.86 44.39
CA GLY A 419 -5.80 -16.76 44.01
C GLY A 419 -4.84 -16.87 45.20
N ARG A 420 -5.27 -16.45 46.40
CA ARG A 420 -4.51 -16.62 47.65
C ARG A 420 -4.50 -18.06 48.12
N LEU A 421 -5.63 -18.76 48.02
CA LEU A 421 -5.74 -20.18 48.30
C LEU A 421 -4.95 -21.01 47.28
N GLU A 422 -4.97 -20.67 45.98
CA GLU A 422 -4.14 -21.31 44.94
C GLU A 422 -2.65 -21.18 45.28
N GLY A 423 -2.19 -19.97 45.63
CA GLY A 423 -0.80 -19.72 46.01
C GLY A 423 -0.35 -20.45 47.29
N LEU A 424 -1.23 -20.60 48.29
CA LEU A 424 -0.91 -21.36 49.51
C LEU A 424 -0.96 -22.88 49.28
N LEU A 425 -1.92 -23.38 48.50
CA LEU A 425 -2.05 -24.80 48.15
C LEU A 425 -0.91 -25.30 47.25
N ALA A 426 -0.22 -24.42 46.54
CA ALA A 426 1.00 -24.74 45.80
C ALA A 426 2.22 -24.98 46.70
N LEU A 427 2.16 -24.57 47.99
CA LEU A 427 3.31 -24.57 48.92
C LEU A 427 3.08 -25.39 50.20
N LEU A 428 1.81 -25.58 50.62
CA LEU A 428 1.43 -26.14 51.91
C LEU A 428 0.38 -27.24 51.74
N ALA A 429 0.27 -28.14 52.73
CA ALA A 429 -0.81 -29.11 52.75
C ALA A 429 -2.17 -28.41 52.98
N PRO A 430 -3.30 -28.88 52.41
CA PRO A 430 -4.61 -28.23 52.56
C PRO A 430 -5.06 -27.99 54.01
N ARG A 431 -4.60 -28.85 54.94
CA ARG A 431 -4.88 -28.73 56.38
C ARG A 431 -4.14 -27.58 57.06
N GLU A 432 -3.04 -27.10 56.48
CA GLU A 432 -2.17 -26.06 57.04
C GLU A 432 -2.63 -24.65 56.61
N VAL A 433 -3.31 -24.55 55.46
CA VAL A 433 -3.84 -23.30 54.90
C VAL A 433 -4.74 -22.57 55.88
N ALA A 434 -5.56 -23.30 56.65
CA ALA A 434 -6.48 -22.74 57.65
C ALA A 434 -5.81 -22.04 58.85
N TYR A 435 -4.49 -22.22 59.04
CA TYR A 435 -3.71 -21.56 60.09
C TYR A 435 -2.91 -20.35 59.58
N GLN A 436 -2.95 -20.07 58.26
CA GLN A 436 -2.25 -18.93 57.67
C GLN A 436 -3.04 -17.62 57.87
N ALA A 437 -2.33 -16.51 58.06
CA ALA A 437 -2.94 -15.20 58.29
C ALA A 437 -3.78 -14.73 57.09
N GLY A 438 -5.03 -14.31 57.33
CA GLY A 438 -5.98 -13.96 56.27
C GLY A 438 -6.68 -15.15 55.62
N CYS A 439 -6.42 -16.38 56.10
CA CYS A 439 -7.01 -17.64 55.63
C CYS A 439 -7.65 -18.44 56.79
N SER A 440 -7.91 -17.86 57.95
CA SER A 440 -8.62 -18.58 59.01
C SER A 440 -10.06 -18.90 58.60
N ALA A 441 -10.61 -19.99 59.13
CA ALA A 441 -12.01 -20.39 58.87
C ALA A 441 -13.02 -19.31 59.32
N GLY A 442 -12.65 -18.42 60.25
CA GLY A 442 -13.45 -17.25 60.64
C GLY A 442 -13.45 -16.16 59.55
N GLU A 443 -12.27 -15.78 59.06
CA GLU A 443 -12.11 -14.78 57.99
C GLU A 443 -12.76 -15.24 56.69
N MET A 444 -12.58 -16.51 56.30
CA MET A 444 -13.18 -17.07 55.09
C MET A 444 -14.72 -17.07 55.16
N ARG A 445 -15.29 -17.48 56.30
CA ARG A 445 -16.75 -17.42 56.52
C ARG A 445 -17.27 -15.98 56.47
N ALA A 446 -16.56 -15.02 57.06
CA ALA A 446 -16.93 -13.61 57.02
C ALA A 446 -16.85 -13.03 55.60
N LEU A 447 -15.86 -13.43 54.81
CA LEU A 447 -15.69 -13.04 53.41
C LEU A 447 -16.81 -13.59 52.53
N ILE A 448 -17.15 -14.88 52.64
CA ILE A 448 -18.27 -15.51 51.92
C ILE A 448 -19.58 -14.79 52.28
N ALA A 449 -19.89 -14.62 53.56
CA ALA A 449 -21.12 -13.95 54.00
C ALA A 449 -21.21 -12.49 53.51
N ALA A 450 -20.10 -11.73 53.50
CA ALA A 450 -20.06 -10.37 52.99
C ALA A 450 -20.27 -10.30 51.46
N CYS A 451 -19.82 -11.32 50.72
CA CYS A 451 -19.97 -11.40 49.26
C CYS A 451 -21.36 -11.91 48.85
N GLY A 452 -21.90 -12.94 49.52
CA GLY A 452 -23.22 -13.51 49.26
C GLY A 452 -24.39 -12.63 49.70
N LYS A 453 -24.24 -11.84 50.78
CA LYS A 453 -25.29 -10.92 51.25
C LYS A 453 -25.73 -9.95 50.13
N ASP A 454 -27.03 -9.90 49.86
CA ASP A 454 -27.63 -9.07 48.80
C ASP A 454 -27.03 -9.34 47.39
N ALA A 455 -26.67 -10.60 47.09
CA ALA A 455 -26.12 -11.02 45.79
C ALA A 455 -27.05 -10.67 44.61
N ASP A 456 -28.36 -10.85 44.78
CA ASP A 456 -29.41 -10.43 43.84
C ASP A 456 -29.27 -8.94 43.45
N LYS A 457 -29.17 -8.06 44.44
CA LYS A 457 -29.05 -6.61 44.25
C LYS A 457 -27.69 -6.23 43.69
N LYS A 458 -26.63 -6.97 44.01
CA LYS A 458 -25.28 -6.78 43.43
C LYS A 458 -25.29 -7.08 41.94
N ILE A 459 -25.83 -8.23 41.53
CA ILE A 459 -25.93 -8.64 40.11
C ILE A 459 -26.81 -7.66 39.33
N GLN A 460 -27.98 -7.28 39.86
CA GLN A 460 -28.87 -6.27 39.26
C GLN A 460 -28.18 -4.90 39.11
N LYS A 461 -27.46 -4.43 40.13
CA LYS A 461 -26.67 -3.18 40.06
C LYS A 461 -25.56 -3.26 39.00
N MET A 462 -24.90 -4.40 38.88
CA MET A 462 -23.83 -4.64 37.91
C MET A 462 -24.38 -4.61 36.49
N TYR A 463 -25.45 -5.36 36.20
CA TYR A 463 -26.13 -5.36 34.91
C TYR A 463 -26.65 -3.96 34.52
N GLY A 464 -27.33 -3.28 35.45
CA GLY A 464 -27.82 -1.91 35.23
C GLY A 464 -26.68 -0.91 34.97
N ARG A 465 -25.49 -1.11 35.56
CA ARG A 465 -24.30 -0.30 35.29
C ARG A 465 -23.68 -0.63 33.93
N VAL A 466 -23.56 -1.91 33.58
CA VAL A 466 -23.08 -2.38 32.27
C VAL A 466 -23.96 -1.80 31.16
N ARG A 467 -25.29 -1.92 31.25
CA ARG A 467 -26.22 -1.33 30.27
C ARG A 467 -26.19 0.20 30.21
N ARG A 468 -26.01 0.88 31.34
CA ARG A 468 -25.87 2.36 31.36
C ARG A 468 -24.56 2.83 30.72
N HIS A 469 -23.51 2.03 30.82
CA HIS A 469 -22.21 2.31 30.24
C HIS A 469 -22.19 1.96 28.75
N LEU A 470 -22.41 0.70 28.38
CA LEU A 470 -22.21 0.15 27.04
C LEU A 470 -23.48 0.17 26.16
N GLY A 471 -24.59 0.68 26.68
CA GLY A 471 -25.88 0.74 25.98
C GLY A 471 -26.50 -0.64 25.75
N THR A 472 -27.14 -0.81 24.59
CA THR A 472 -27.69 -2.07 24.07
C THR A 472 -26.85 -2.60 22.90
N SER A 473 -25.53 -2.39 22.95
CA SER A 473 -24.59 -2.89 21.94
C SER A 473 -24.31 -4.38 22.14
N GLY A 474 -23.87 -5.08 21.08
CA GLY A 474 -23.36 -6.45 21.21
C GLY A 474 -22.16 -6.57 22.16
N LEU A 475 -21.39 -5.49 22.34
CA LEU A 475 -20.35 -5.39 23.36
C LEU A 475 -20.91 -5.46 24.79
N ALA A 476 -22.07 -4.86 25.05
CA ALA A 476 -22.72 -4.94 26.36
C ALA A 476 -23.11 -6.38 26.72
N PHE A 477 -23.57 -7.16 25.74
CA PHE A 477 -23.88 -8.57 25.90
C PHE A 477 -22.60 -9.40 26.14
N ARG A 478 -21.59 -9.28 25.26
CA ARG A 478 -20.29 -9.96 25.40
C ARG A 478 -19.62 -9.70 26.75
N VAL A 479 -19.64 -8.45 27.23
CA VAL A 479 -19.11 -8.09 28.55
C VAL A 479 -19.93 -8.70 29.69
N TRP A 480 -21.25 -8.82 29.53
CA TRP A 480 -22.10 -9.45 30.54
C TRP A 480 -21.88 -10.97 30.63
N GLU A 481 -21.76 -11.66 29.49
CA GLU A 481 -21.34 -13.06 29.46
C GLU A 481 -19.98 -13.25 30.13
N ARG A 482 -19.00 -12.39 29.84
CA ARG A 482 -17.68 -12.46 30.46
C ARG A 482 -17.69 -12.25 31.98
N ILE A 483 -18.54 -11.35 32.48
CA ILE A 483 -18.80 -11.18 33.93
C ILE A 483 -19.37 -12.45 34.55
N TYR A 484 -20.33 -13.09 33.87
CA TYR A 484 -20.92 -14.35 34.31
C TYR A 484 -19.89 -15.49 34.32
N GLU A 485 -19.12 -15.66 33.24
CA GLU A 485 -18.04 -16.65 33.15
C GLU A 485 -17.00 -16.49 34.28
N GLU A 486 -16.45 -15.29 34.44
CA GLU A 486 -15.38 -15.02 35.41
C GLU A 486 -15.87 -15.27 36.85
N LEU A 487 -17.09 -14.82 37.18
CA LEU A 487 -17.66 -15.04 38.51
C LEU A 487 -18.03 -16.52 38.75
N MET A 488 -18.65 -17.20 37.79
CA MET A 488 -19.01 -18.62 37.93
C MET A 488 -17.77 -19.52 38.05
N ASN A 489 -16.72 -19.23 37.29
CA ASN A 489 -15.45 -19.95 37.40
C ASN A 489 -14.76 -19.67 38.75
N THR A 490 -14.84 -18.43 39.25
CA THR A 490 -14.37 -18.08 40.60
C THR A 490 -15.14 -18.85 41.69
N TYR A 491 -16.46 -18.93 41.59
CA TYR A 491 -17.30 -19.66 42.56
C TYR A 491 -16.97 -21.16 42.60
N ARG A 492 -16.85 -21.82 41.45
CA ARG A 492 -16.50 -23.25 41.37
C ARG A 492 -15.12 -23.54 41.97
N ARG A 493 -14.10 -22.76 41.60
CA ARG A 493 -12.75 -22.90 42.18
C ARG A 493 -12.75 -22.69 43.69
N LEU A 494 -13.50 -21.70 44.17
CA LEU A 494 -13.62 -21.46 45.61
C LEU A 494 -14.30 -22.64 46.31
N GLU A 495 -15.35 -23.22 45.74
CA GLU A 495 -16.03 -24.41 46.28
C GLU A 495 -15.09 -25.61 46.39
N GLU A 496 -14.33 -25.92 45.34
CA GLU A 496 -13.32 -26.98 45.33
C GLU A 496 -12.26 -26.76 46.44
N GLN A 497 -11.73 -25.54 46.56
CA GLN A 497 -10.75 -25.18 47.58
C GLN A 497 -11.32 -25.22 49.01
N LEU A 498 -12.57 -24.79 49.19
CA LEU A 498 -13.28 -24.89 50.47
C LEU A 498 -13.47 -26.36 50.87
N GLY A 499 -13.82 -27.23 49.93
CA GLY A 499 -13.92 -28.68 50.18
C GLY A 499 -12.60 -29.30 50.66
N LEU A 500 -11.46 -28.83 50.16
CA LEU A 500 -10.13 -29.31 50.56
C LEU A 500 -9.64 -28.73 51.90
N CYS A 501 -9.83 -27.44 52.14
CA CYS A 501 -9.21 -26.72 53.27
C CYS A 501 -10.18 -26.52 54.46
N TYR A 502 -11.49 -26.44 54.19
CA TYR A 502 -12.52 -26.08 55.16
C TYR A 502 -13.80 -26.92 54.98
N PRO A 503 -13.81 -28.26 55.21
CA PRO A 503 -14.96 -29.13 54.90
C PRO A 503 -16.29 -28.77 55.60
N SER A 504 -16.26 -27.89 56.60
CA SER A 504 -17.43 -27.37 57.33
C SER A 504 -17.93 -26.00 56.82
N LEU A 505 -17.33 -25.41 55.79
CA LEU A 505 -17.77 -24.18 55.13
C LEU A 505 -18.44 -24.54 53.81
N GLN A 506 -19.52 -23.82 53.50
CA GLN A 506 -20.27 -23.93 52.24
C GLN A 506 -20.46 -22.52 51.66
N LEU A 507 -20.63 -22.43 50.34
CA LEU A 507 -20.96 -21.18 49.67
C LEU A 507 -22.47 -20.90 49.77
N ASP A 508 -22.79 -19.65 50.11
CA ASP A 508 -24.15 -19.12 50.12
C ASP A 508 -24.15 -17.78 49.35
N PRO A 509 -24.88 -17.65 48.21
CA PRO A 509 -25.63 -18.70 47.54
C PRO A 509 -24.73 -19.78 46.91
N ALA A 510 -25.29 -20.97 46.69
CA ALA A 510 -24.63 -22.04 45.94
C ALA A 510 -24.43 -21.68 44.45
N PRO A 511 -23.50 -22.30 43.71
CA PRO A 511 -23.23 -21.97 42.30
C PRO A 511 -24.48 -22.03 41.39
N GLU A 512 -25.36 -23.03 41.58
CA GLU A 512 -26.59 -23.19 40.80
C GLU A 512 -27.57 -22.04 41.04
N GLN A 513 -27.70 -21.64 42.30
CA GLN A 513 -28.56 -20.52 42.73
C GLN A 513 -28.02 -19.19 42.18
N LEU A 514 -26.70 -19.00 42.19
CA LEU A 514 -26.07 -17.82 41.59
C LEU A 514 -26.32 -17.78 40.07
N ALA A 515 -26.23 -18.91 39.38
CA ALA A 515 -26.53 -19.00 37.95
C ALA A 515 -28.02 -18.74 37.64
N GLU A 516 -28.94 -19.12 38.53
CA GLU A 516 -30.36 -18.74 38.44
C GLU A 516 -30.57 -17.23 38.64
N LEU A 517 -29.89 -16.61 39.61
CA LEU A 517 -29.92 -15.15 39.79
C LEU A 517 -29.46 -14.42 38.52
N PHE A 518 -28.36 -14.83 37.88
CA PHE A 518 -27.92 -14.24 36.61
C PHE A 518 -28.96 -14.39 35.49
N ARG A 519 -29.58 -15.57 35.35
CA ARG A 519 -30.65 -15.80 34.37
C ARG A 519 -31.89 -14.93 34.65
N SER A 520 -32.25 -14.70 35.90
CA SER A 520 -33.38 -13.81 36.26
C SER A 520 -33.16 -12.34 35.90
N VAL A 521 -31.91 -11.90 35.81
CA VAL A 521 -31.53 -10.51 35.50
C VAL A 521 -31.59 -10.25 33.98
N VAL A 522 -31.21 -11.26 33.19
CA VAL A 522 -31.34 -11.28 31.73
C VAL A 522 -32.74 -11.79 31.37
N GLY A 523 -33.74 -10.92 31.49
CA GLY A 523 -35.13 -11.27 31.19
C GLY A 523 -35.29 -11.95 29.81
N PRO A 524 -36.32 -12.80 29.62
CA PRO A 524 -36.39 -13.81 28.55
C PRO A 524 -36.31 -13.28 27.10
N ALA A 525 -36.47 -11.98 26.89
CA ALA A 525 -36.31 -11.33 25.58
C ALA A 525 -34.85 -11.16 25.11
N ALA A 526 -33.85 -11.45 25.95
CA ALA A 526 -32.42 -11.33 25.63
C ALA A 526 -31.68 -12.69 25.57
N ALA A 527 -32.43 -13.79 25.47
CA ALA A 527 -31.91 -15.16 25.44
C ALA A 527 -31.97 -15.83 24.05
N SER A 528 -32.29 -15.06 23.00
CA SER A 528 -32.13 -15.48 21.60
C SER A 528 -30.98 -14.71 20.95
N PRO A 529 -30.12 -15.38 20.14
CA PRO A 529 -29.10 -14.72 19.33
C PRO A 529 -29.70 -13.86 18.19
#